data_AF-A0A0F9FYT5-F1
#
_entry.id   AF-A0A0F9FYT5-F1
#
_cell.length_a   1.000
_cell.length_b   1.000
_cell.length_c   1.000
_cell.angle_alpha   90.00
_cell.angle_beta   90.00
_cell.angle_gamma   90.00
#
_symmetry.space_group_name_H-M   'P 1'
#
loop_
_entity.id
_entity.type
_entity.pdbx_description
1 polymer ?
#
loop_
_entity_poly.entity_id
_entity_poly.type
_entity_poly.pdbx_seq_one_letter_code
_entity_poly.pdbx_strand_id
1 'polypeptide(L)'
;MIYQEFLPYDSLLQKMEENEIKLPFPLEYTIENIEKIKKKIPKSYDNIARILALSRPVVELVLFLMDYHEPERPPNSRGRPGIPTITIILIHLLSQTFISDSYRQTERILNAHPNWLKALNLKKAPNHTTMSKFRKRMGIEFFDAYFHQLTELLYGFGLIKEGDDVIIDSAPIEASQNFARSNSGMKINEERLKFFFYTVDFTPAVELITPPSNRGRKRTYSNEQILKFIAFEKLCGFLSRSQALNHLKKHPVVATIVGFSDGIPSASTVHNYLKRMPPIPWVMRVMLDPITEFFESQPNYDDHDPLSFFFRSF
;
A
#
# COMPACT_ATOMS: atom_id res chain seq x y z
N MET A 1 7.56 -6.98 36.79
CA MET A 1 6.40 -6.17 36.39
C MET A 1 5.21 -7.12 36.35
N ILE A 2 4.09 -6.75 36.98
CA ILE A 2 3.03 -7.67 37.39
C ILE A 2 2.42 -8.38 36.17
N TYR A 3 2.51 -9.72 36.16
CA TYR A 3 1.85 -10.61 35.20
C TYR A 3 0.34 -10.48 35.39
N GLN A 4 -0.33 -9.69 34.56
CA GLN A 4 -1.77 -9.81 34.36
C GLN A 4 -2.00 -10.95 33.38
N GLU A 5 -2.77 -11.96 33.78
CA GLU A 5 -3.25 -13.01 32.88
C GLU A 5 -3.94 -12.37 31.68
N PHE A 6 -3.35 -12.57 30.50
CA PHE A 6 -3.74 -11.92 29.25
C PHE A 6 -5.14 -12.32 28.81
N LEU A 7 -6.07 -11.36 28.82
CA LEU A 7 -7.45 -11.54 28.40
C LEU A 7 -7.66 -10.98 26.99
N PRO A 8 -8.44 -11.65 26.11
CA PRO A 8 -8.82 -11.09 24.81
C PRO A 8 -9.48 -9.71 24.94
N TYR A 9 -9.32 -8.82 23.96
CA TYR A 9 -9.85 -7.44 24.00
C TYR A 9 -11.33 -7.35 24.39
N ASP A 10 -12.19 -8.22 23.85
CA ASP A 10 -13.62 -8.25 24.20
C ASP A 10 -13.85 -8.66 25.66
N SER A 11 -13.02 -9.56 26.20
CA SER A 11 -13.04 -9.95 27.61
C SER A 11 -12.44 -8.87 28.53
N LEU A 12 -11.46 -8.11 28.05
CA LEU A 12 -10.92 -6.93 28.73
C LEU A 12 -11.99 -5.84 28.86
N LEU A 13 -12.70 -5.53 27.77
CA LEU A 13 -13.80 -4.57 27.78
C LEU A 13 -14.92 -4.99 28.73
N GLN A 14 -15.34 -6.26 28.68
CA GLN A 14 -16.38 -6.78 29.56
C GLN A 14 -15.97 -6.71 31.03
N LYS A 15 -14.74 -7.12 31.36
CA LYS A 15 -14.22 -7.05 32.74
C LYS A 15 -13.96 -5.62 33.23
N MET A 16 -13.66 -4.68 32.34
CA MET A 16 -13.62 -3.26 32.68
C MET A 16 -15.01 -2.72 33.00
N GLU A 17 -16.03 -3.07 32.21
CA GLU A 17 -17.42 -2.68 32.46
C GLU A 17 -17.94 -3.27 33.79
N GLU A 18 -17.46 -4.46 34.17
CA GLU A 18 -17.76 -5.15 35.43
C GLU A 18 -16.90 -4.66 36.63
N ASN A 19 -15.98 -3.70 36.43
CA ASN A 19 -14.97 -3.20 37.41
C ASN A 19 -14.00 -4.28 37.96
N GLU A 20 -13.85 -5.42 37.28
CA GLU A 20 -13.01 -6.53 37.73
C GLU A 20 -11.51 -6.33 37.41
N ILE A 21 -11.18 -5.44 36.47
CA ILE A 21 -9.79 -5.10 36.08
C ILE A 21 -9.64 -3.58 35.96
N LYS A 22 -8.62 -3.02 36.61
CA LYS A 22 -8.17 -1.64 36.38
C LYS A 22 -6.97 -1.65 35.42
N LEU A 23 -7.15 -1.13 34.21
CA LEU A 23 -6.02 -0.84 33.33
C LEU A 23 -5.21 0.33 33.90
N PRO A 24 -3.88 0.35 33.75
CA PRO A 24 -3.10 1.47 34.23
C PRO A 24 -3.43 2.74 33.44
N PHE A 25 -3.44 3.89 34.13
CA PHE A 25 -3.37 5.19 33.44
C PHE A 25 -2.09 5.23 32.61
N PRO A 26 -2.11 5.68 31.33
CA PRO A 26 -3.21 6.36 30.61
C PRO A 26 -4.12 5.48 29.71
N LEU A 27 -4.05 4.15 29.78
CA LEU A 27 -4.83 3.25 28.90
C LEU A 27 -6.34 3.36 29.13
N GLU A 28 -6.78 3.30 30.39
CA GLU A 28 -8.19 3.41 30.77
C GLU A 28 -8.83 4.69 30.23
N TYR A 29 -8.15 5.83 30.43
CA TYR A 29 -8.58 7.13 29.93
C TYR A 29 -8.71 7.17 28.40
N THR A 30 -7.83 6.47 27.69
CA THR A 30 -7.83 6.40 26.23
C THR A 30 -9.03 5.59 25.72
N ILE A 31 -9.34 4.45 26.35
CA ILE A 31 -10.53 3.65 26.03
C ILE A 31 -11.81 4.45 26.26
N GLU A 32 -11.92 5.12 27.41
CA GLU A 32 -13.07 5.98 27.70
C GLU A 32 -13.27 7.06 26.63
N ASN A 33 -12.18 7.67 26.17
CA ASN A 33 -12.24 8.69 25.12
C ASN A 33 -12.68 8.10 23.77
N ILE A 34 -12.20 6.91 23.42
CA ILE A 34 -12.63 6.19 22.21
C ILE A 34 -14.14 5.91 22.28
N GLU A 35 -14.66 5.42 23.40
CA GLU A 35 -16.09 5.13 23.58
C GLU A 35 -16.94 6.41 23.59
N LYS A 36 -16.44 7.51 24.19
CA LYS A 36 -17.08 8.84 24.11
C LYS A 36 -17.15 9.35 22.67
N ILE A 37 -16.09 9.16 21.88
CA ILE A 37 -16.05 9.54 20.46
C ILE A 37 -17.04 8.68 19.66
N LYS A 38 -16.99 7.35 19.82
CA LYS A 38 -17.86 6.39 19.13
C LYS A 38 -19.34 6.75 19.24
N LYS A 39 -19.80 7.17 20.43
CA LYS A 39 -21.17 7.65 20.68
C LYS A 39 -21.53 8.96 19.95
N LYS A 40 -20.54 9.78 19.59
CA LYS A 40 -20.69 11.10 18.95
C LYS A 40 -20.34 11.10 17.45
N ILE A 41 -19.88 9.98 16.89
CA ILE A 41 -19.52 9.88 15.47
C ILE A 41 -20.77 10.13 14.61
N PRO A 42 -20.72 11.04 13.62
CA PRO A 42 -21.83 11.27 12.70
C PRO A 42 -22.17 10.00 11.90
N LYS A 43 -23.47 9.72 11.72
CA LYS A 43 -23.93 8.60 10.87
C LYS A 43 -23.43 8.69 9.43
N SER A 44 -23.14 9.90 8.94
CA SER A 44 -22.60 10.16 7.61
C SER A 44 -21.14 9.74 7.42
N TYR A 45 -20.43 9.36 8.49
CA TYR A 45 -19.06 8.89 8.40
C TYR A 45 -19.02 7.47 7.86
N ASP A 46 -18.34 7.30 6.74
CA ASP A 46 -17.93 5.99 6.22
C ASP A 46 -16.85 5.36 7.11
N ASN A 47 -16.44 4.14 6.77
CA ASN A 47 -15.47 3.37 7.56
C ASN A 47 -14.13 4.11 7.73
N ILE A 48 -13.65 4.81 6.69
CA ILE A 48 -12.38 5.52 6.75
C ILE A 48 -12.48 6.75 7.66
N ALA A 49 -13.54 7.54 7.54
CA ALA A 49 -13.80 8.67 8.44
C ALA A 49 -13.93 8.23 9.89
N ARG A 50 -14.56 7.07 10.14
CA ARG A 50 -14.66 6.45 11.48
C ARG A 50 -13.31 6.07 12.02
N ILE A 51 -12.50 5.35 11.23
CA ILE A 51 -11.13 4.97 11.61
C ILE A 51 -10.32 6.21 11.96
N LEU A 52 -10.29 7.24 11.09
CA LEU A 52 -9.55 8.47 11.35
C LEU A 52 -9.97 9.18 12.65
N ALA A 53 -11.27 9.16 12.98
CA ALA A 53 -11.77 9.75 14.22
C ALA A 53 -11.40 8.92 15.46
N LEU A 54 -11.50 7.59 15.39
CA LEU A 54 -11.23 6.68 16.51
C LEU A 54 -9.74 6.44 16.74
N SER A 55 -8.90 6.58 15.72
CA SER A 55 -7.45 6.46 15.86
C SER A 55 -6.81 7.68 16.54
N ARG A 56 -7.48 8.83 16.58
CA ARG A 56 -6.91 10.07 17.13
C ARG A 56 -6.45 9.93 18.61
N PRO A 57 -7.27 9.41 19.55
CA PRO A 57 -6.84 9.17 20.93
C PRO A 57 -5.66 8.20 21.03
N VAL A 58 -5.56 7.23 20.13
CA VAL A 58 -4.44 6.27 20.09
C VAL A 58 -3.15 6.99 19.68
N VAL A 59 -3.20 7.83 18.64
CA VAL A 59 -2.04 8.63 18.23
C VAL A 59 -1.62 9.60 19.34
N GLU A 60 -2.58 10.24 20.02
CA GLU A 60 -2.32 11.11 21.17
C GLU A 60 -1.61 10.36 22.30
N LEU A 61 -2.07 9.15 22.61
CA LEU A 61 -1.45 8.29 23.60
C LEU A 61 -0.01 7.87 23.22
N VAL A 62 0.22 7.45 21.97
CA VAL A 62 1.56 7.09 21.50
C VAL A 62 2.51 8.28 21.64
N LEU A 63 2.10 9.47 21.21
CA LEU A 63 2.93 10.67 21.34
C LEU A 63 3.18 11.04 22.81
N PHE A 64 2.20 10.85 23.68
CA PHE A 64 2.37 11.03 25.13
C PHE A 64 3.41 10.06 25.71
N LEU A 65 3.36 8.77 25.33
CA LEU A 65 4.33 7.77 25.76
C LEU A 65 5.74 8.01 25.23
N MET A 66 5.86 8.68 24.08
CA MET A 66 7.14 9.14 23.54
C MET A 66 7.66 10.43 24.18
N ASP A 67 6.95 11.01 25.16
CA ASP A 67 7.19 12.36 25.69
C ASP A 67 7.31 13.43 24.58
N TYR A 68 6.51 13.26 23.52
CA TYR A 68 6.51 14.18 22.38
C TYR A 68 5.62 15.39 22.68
N HIS A 69 6.25 16.57 22.68
CA HIS A 69 5.56 17.85 22.80
C HIS A 69 5.54 18.58 21.46
N GLU A 70 4.36 19.03 21.04
CA GLU A 70 4.23 19.84 19.83
C GLU A 70 5.00 21.15 19.99
N PRO A 71 5.87 21.54 19.03
CA PRO A 71 6.62 22.78 19.14
C PRO A 71 5.69 23.98 19.29
N GLU A 72 5.88 24.76 20.36
CA GLU A 72 5.12 25.97 20.55
C GLU A 72 5.39 26.96 19.43
N ARG A 73 4.30 27.51 18.89
CA ARG A 73 4.39 28.52 17.86
C ARG A 73 4.77 29.86 18.52
N PRO A 74 5.82 30.56 18.05
CA PRO A 74 6.18 31.86 18.62
C PRO A 74 5.01 32.84 18.54
N PRO A 75 4.74 33.64 19.60
CA PRO A 75 3.58 34.53 19.67
C PRO A 75 3.44 35.46 18.46
N ASN A 76 4.57 35.88 17.88
CA ASN A 76 4.64 36.85 16.78
C ASN A 76 4.89 36.21 15.40
N SER A 77 4.80 34.89 15.29
CA SER A 77 5.07 34.21 14.01
C SER A 77 3.97 34.53 12.99
N ARG A 78 4.34 35.12 11.86
CA ARG A 78 3.43 35.41 10.74
C ARG A 78 3.23 34.15 9.88
N GLY A 79 2.00 33.82 9.53
CA GLY A 79 1.67 32.66 8.68
C GLY A 79 0.44 31.87 9.15
N ARG A 80 0.05 30.86 8.37
CA ARG A 80 -1.03 29.94 8.78
C ARG A 80 -0.54 29.07 9.94
N PRO A 81 -1.39 28.77 10.94
CA PRO A 81 -1.07 27.78 11.97
C PRO A 81 -0.57 26.49 11.34
N GLY A 82 0.45 25.90 11.98
CA GLY A 82 0.89 24.55 11.65
C GLY A 82 -0.29 23.58 11.80
N ILE A 83 -0.27 22.52 11.00
CA ILE A 83 -1.21 21.42 11.18
C ILE A 83 -0.69 20.56 12.34
N PRO A 84 -1.52 20.19 13.33
CA PRO A 84 -1.09 19.39 14.46
C PRO A 84 -0.43 18.08 14.02
N THR A 85 0.62 17.66 14.73
CA THR A 85 1.39 16.44 14.43
C THR A 85 0.50 15.21 14.42
N ILE A 86 -0.44 15.09 15.37
CA ILE A 86 -1.46 14.02 15.39
C ILE A 86 -2.20 13.92 14.06
N THR A 87 -2.65 15.05 13.52
CA THR A 87 -3.38 15.09 12.25
C THR A 87 -2.47 14.69 11.08
N ILE A 88 -1.20 15.11 11.07
CA ILE A 88 -0.27 14.72 10.00
C ILE A 88 0.09 13.23 10.10
N ILE A 89 0.23 12.66 11.30
CA ILE A 89 0.46 11.22 11.50
C ILE A 89 -0.72 10.41 10.97
N LEU A 90 -1.97 10.78 11.30
CA LEU A 90 -3.15 10.10 10.77
C LEU A 90 -3.20 10.12 9.22
N ILE A 91 -2.82 11.25 8.61
CA ILE A 91 -2.72 11.37 7.16
C ILE A 91 -1.55 10.54 6.61
N HIS A 92 -0.44 10.47 7.34
CA HIS A 92 0.70 9.65 6.97
C HIS A 92 0.34 8.17 6.98
N LEU A 93 -0.31 7.68 8.05
CA LEU A 93 -0.81 6.31 8.13
C LEU A 93 -1.80 6.02 7.01
N LEU A 94 -2.76 6.93 6.75
CA LEU A 94 -3.69 6.79 5.62
C LEU A 94 -2.95 6.67 4.28
N SER A 95 -1.86 7.43 4.09
CA SER A 95 -1.05 7.38 2.87
C SER A 95 -0.28 6.08 2.68
N GLN A 96 -0.13 5.27 3.74
CA GLN A 96 0.49 3.94 3.69
C GLN A 96 -0.53 2.80 3.53
N THR A 97 -1.84 3.11 3.55
CA THR A 97 -2.89 2.12 3.25
C THR A 97 -3.06 1.95 1.74
N PHE A 98 -3.68 0.84 1.31
CA PHE A 98 -4.03 0.53 -0.10
C PHE A 98 -4.91 1.59 -0.80
N ILE A 99 -5.36 2.62 -0.08
CA ILE A 99 -6.19 3.71 -0.60
C ILE A 99 -5.35 4.72 -1.39
N SER A 100 -4.03 4.80 -1.16
CA SER A 100 -3.18 5.84 -1.72
C SER A 100 -1.76 5.35 -2.02
N ASP A 101 -1.29 5.55 -3.25
CA ASP A 101 0.07 5.18 -3.66
C ASP A 101 1.10 6.32 -3.45
N SER A 102 0.65 7.52 -3.08
CA SER A 102 1.54 8.67 -2.84
C SER A 102 0.85 9.80 -2.08
N TYR A 103 1.64 10.66 -1.41
CA TYR A 103 1.10 11.89 -0.78
C TYR A 103 0.31 12.80 -1.73
N ARG A 104 0.63 12.82 -3.03
CA ARG A 104 -0.14 13.60 -4.01
C ARG A 104 -1.54 13.02 -4.23
N GLN A 105 -1.65 11.70 -4.21
CA GLN A 105 -2.93 11.01 -4.28
C GLN A 105 -3.70 11.16 -2.97
N THR A 106 -3.03 11.02 -1.81
CA THR A 106 -3.63 11.29 -0.49
C THR A 106 -4.25 12.70 -0.44
N GLU A 107 -3.52 13.72 -0.89
CA GLU A 107 -4.02 15.10 -0.97
C GLU A 107 -5.31 15.21 -1.80
N ARG A 108 -5.36 14.55 -2.97
CA ARG A 108 -6.54 14.58 -3.85
C ARG A 108 -7.73 13.84 -3.23
N ILE A 109 -7.51 12.64 -2.71
CA ILE A 109 -8.55 11.81 -2.09
C ILE A 109 -9.15 12.52 -0.88
N LEU A 110 -8.32 13.08 0.00
CA LEU A 110 -8.80 13.84 1.15
C LEU A 110 -9.66 15.03 0.73
N ASN A 111 -9.24 15.80 -0.28
CA ASN A 111 -10.05 16.92 -0.76
C ASN A 111 -11.36 16.48 -1.45
N ALA A 112 -11.42 15.26 -1.98
CA ALA A 112 -12.64 14.68 -2.55
C ALA A 112 -13.62 14.14 -1.48
N HIS A 113 -13.18 14.02 -0.22
CA HIS A 113 -13.96 13.39 0.86
C HIS A 113 -14.12 14.33 2.06
N PRO A 114 -15.15 15.21 2.06
CA PRO A 114 -15.38 16.18 3.12
C PRO A 114 -15.52 15.56 4.52
N ASN A 115 -16.10 14.36 4.63
CA ASN A 115 -16.24 13.66 5.90
C ASN A 115 -14.88 13.23 6.48
N TRP A 116 -13.90 12.90 5.63
CA TRP A 116 -12.55 12.52 6.08
C TRP A 116 -11.80 13.76 6.57
N LEU A 117 -11.93 14.89 5.85
CA LEU A 117 -11.41 16.17 6.31
C LEU A 117 -12.02 16.57 7.66
N LYS A 118 -13.34 16.40 7.82
CA LYS A 118 -14.01 16.66 9.09
C LYS A 118 -13.51 15.75 10.21
N ALA A 119 -13.30 14.45 9.95
CA ALA A 119 -12.71 13.52 10.92
C ALA A 119 -11.27 13.92 11.33
N LEU A 120 -10.51 14.52 10.41
CA LEU A 120 -9.15 15.03 10.65
C LEU A 120 -9.12 16.44 11.28
N ASN A 121 -10.28 17.05 11.55
CA ASN A 121 -10.40 18.45 11.97
C ASN A 121 -9.77 19.44 10.98
N LEU A 122 -9.90 19.17 9.69
CA LEU A 122 -9.37 19.98 8.59
C LEU A 122 -10.48 20.56 7.71
N LYS A 123 -10.23 21.76 7.19
CA LYS A 123 -11.06 22.35 6.12
C LYS A 123 -10.57 21.98 4.73
N LYS A 124 -9.27 21.66 4.60
CA LYS A 124 -8.59 21.33 3.36
C LYS A 124 -7.42 20.39 3.68
N ALA A 125 -7.12 19.46 2.77
CA ALA A 125 -5.97 18.59 2.94
C ALA A 125 -4.65 19.37 2.96
N PRO A 126 -3.64 18.95 3.75
CA PRO A 126 -2.27 19.42 3.57
C PRO A 126 -1.78 19.12 2.16
N ASN A 127 -0.91 19.98 1.64
CA ASN A 127 -0.24 19.66 0.40
C ASN A 127 0.75 18.50 0.60
N HIS A 128 1.01 17.74 -0.46
CA HIS A 128 1.99 16.65 -0.44
C HIS A 128 3.39 17.07 0.00
N THR A 129 3.76 18.34 -0.19
CA THR A 129 5.05 18.87 0.27
C THR A 129 5.10 19.02 1.78
N THR A 130 4.01 19.40 2.46
CA THR A 130 3.92 19.41 3.92
C THR A 130 4.09 18.01 4.48
N MET A 131 3.44 16.99 3.90
CA MET A 131 3.60 15.60 4.33
C MET A 131 5.03 15.09 4.13
N SER A 132 5.64 15.39 2.98
CA SER A 132 7.04 15.02 2.71
C SER A 132 8.02 15.72 3.66
N LYS A 133 7.82 17.02 3.92
CA LYS A 133 8.64 17.78 4.87
C LYS A 133 8.47 17.26 6.30
N PHE A 134 7.25 16.92 6.71
CA PHE A 134 6.98 16.32 8.00
C PHE A 134 7.77 15.03 8.19
N ARG A 135 7.66 14.07 7.25
CA ARG A 135 8.40 12.80 7.31
C ARG A 135 9.91 13.02 7.39
N LYS A 136 10.45 13.91 6.56
CA LYS A 136 11.89 14.23 6.56
C LYS A 136 12.35 14.90 7.86
N ARG A 137 11.53 15.77 8.43
CA ARG A 137 11.84 16.50 9.67
C ARG A 137 11.82 15.57 10.87
N MET A 138 10.86 14.65 10.95
CA MET A 138 10.77 13.72 12.07
C MET A 138 11.89 12.68 12.05
N GLY A 139 12.35 12.26 10.87
CA GLY A 139 13.44 11.29 10.77
C GLY A 139 12.97 9.86 11.03
N ILE A 140 13.88 8.90 10.86
CA ILE A 140 13.56 7.47 10.98
C ILE A 140 13.37 7.08 12.44
N GLU A 141 14.18 7.65 13.33
CA GLU A 141 14.22 7.37 14.76
C GLU A 141 12.89 7.72 15.44
N PHE A 142 12.25 8.82 15.02
CA PHE A 142 10.93 9.18 15.51
C PHE A 142 9.87 8.14 15.14
N PHE A 143 9.85 7.68 13.88
CA PHE A 143 8.84 6.72 13.44
C PHE A 143 9.10 5.34 14.03
N ASP A 144 10.36 4.94 14.19
CA ASP A 144 10.74 3.69 14.86
C ASP A 144 10.23 3.68 16.31
N ALA A 145 10.52 4.73 17.08
CA ALA A 145 10.00 4.88 18.43
C ALA A 145 8.45 4.94 18.46
N TYR A 146 7.82 5.60 17.49
CA TYR A 146 6.37 5.66 17.36
C TYR A 146 5.75 4.27 17.16
N PHE A 147 6.29 3.47 16.23
CA PHE A 147 5.77 2.14 15.96
C PHE A 147 6.07 1.15 17.08
N HIS A 148 7.22 1.29 17.75
CA HIS A 148 7.51 0.52 18.95
C HIS A 148 6.48 0.79 20.05
N GLN A 149 6.20 2.06 20.38
CA GLN A 149 5.18 2.40 21.37
C GLN A 149 3.77 1.98 20.95
N LEU A 150 3.42 2.09 19.67
CA LEU A 150 2.15 1.58 19.17
C LEU A 150 2.04 0.06 19.37
N THR A 151 3.12 -0.68 19.15
CA THR A 151 3.17 -2.13 19.37
C THR A 151 2.98 -2.46 20.85
N GLU A 152 3.70 -1.79 21.76
CA GLU A 152 3.52 -1.97 23.20
C GLU A 152 2.08 -1.69 23.64
N LEU A 153 1.40 -0.70 23.04
CA LEU A 153 -0.02 -0.46 23.28
C LEU A 153 -0.90 -1.61 22.78
N LEU A 154 -0.63 -2.16 21.60
CA LEU A 154 -1.39 -3.30 21.09
C LEU A 154 -1.24 -4.51 22.03
N TYR A 155 -0.05 -4.75 22.58
CA TYR A 155 0.19 -5.75 23.63
C TYR A 155 -0.62 -5.42 24.89
N GLY A 156 -0.56 -4.17 25.35
CA GLY A 156 -1.30 -3.70 26.52
C GLY A 156 -2.82 -3.81 26.38
N PHE A 157 -3.36 -3.70 25.16
CA PHE A 157 -4.78 -3.90 24.87
C PHE A 157 -5.15 -5.37 24.65
N GLY A 158 -4.20 -6.31 24.72
CA GLY A 158 -4.44 -7.72 24.45
C GLY A 158 -4.84 -8.01 23.00
N LEU A 159 -4.48 -7.10 22.07
CA LEU A 159 -4.74 -7.24 20.63
C LEU A 159 -3.67 -8.10 19.94
N ILE A 160 -2.51 -8.22 20.57
CA ILE A 160 -1.39 -9.09 20.18
C ILE A 160 -0.89 -9.81 21.45
N LYS A 161 -0.50 -11.08 21.30
CA LYS A 161 -0.02 -11.94 22.40
C LYS A 161 1.48 -12.19 22.28
N GLU A 162 2.12 -12.53 23.39
CA GLU A 162 3.52 -12.93 23.40
C GLU A 162 3.70 -14.17 22.50
N GLY A 163 4.51 -14.04 21.44
CA GLY A 163 4.68 -15.06 20.41
C GLY A 163 3.71 -14.97 19.22
N ASP A 164 2.78 -14.01 19.20
CA ASP A 164 2.11 -13.65 17.95
C ASP A 164 3.16 -13.02 17.03
N ASP A 165 3.22 -13.50 15.78
CA ASP A 165 4.01 -12.87 14.73
C ASP A 165 3.40 -11.50 14.39
N VAL A 166 3.74 -10.49 15.18
CA VAL A 166 3.46 -9.10 14.82
C VAL A 166 4.42 -8.74 13.72
N ILE A 167 3.92 -8.73 12.50
CA ILE A 167 4.64 -8.23 11.34
C ILE A 167 4.78 -6.71 11.51
N ILE A 168 5.76 -6.26 12.29
CA ILE A 168 6.18 -4.86 12.44
C ILE A 168 7.10 -4.52 11.26
N ASP A 169 6.62 -4.77 10.05
CA ASP A 169 7.16 -4.22 8.82
C ASP A 169 6.29 -4.72 7.67
N SER A 170 5.65 -3.82 6.92
CA SER A 170 5.16 -4.14 5.58
C SER A 170 6.31 -4.40 4.58
N ALA A 171 7.50 -4.74 5.06
CA ALA A 171 8.45 -5.58 4.35
C ALA A 171 8.77 -6.78 5.26
N PRO A 172 8.18 -7.97 5.02
CA PRO A 172 8.75 -9.19 5.59
C PRO A 172 10.27 -9.12 5.48
N ILE A 173 11.03 -9.49 6.51
CA ILE A 173 12.48 -9.65 6.34
C ILE A 173 12.77 -10.74 5.29
N GLU A 174 11.77 -11.55 4.92
CA GLU A 174 11.76 -12.36 3.68
C GLU A 174 11.56 -11.55 2.38
N ALA A 175 10.88 -10.39 2.40
CA ALA A 175 10.93 -9.39 1.34
C ALA A 175 12.27 -8.62 1.31
N SER A 176 13.10 -8.69 2.36
CA SER A 176 14.53 -8.35 2.24
C SER A 176 15.32 -9.39 1.42
N GLN A 177 14.82 -10.61 1.22
CA GLN A 177 15.36 -11.49 0.17
C GLN A 177 15.07 -10.94 -1.24
N ASN A 178 14.04 -10.09 -1.43
CA ASN A 178 13.85 -9.35 -2.68
C ASN A 178 14.77 -8.12 -2.79
N PHE A 179 15.21 -7.53 -1.68
CA PHE A 179 16.29 -6.53 -1.71
C PHE A 179 17.66 -7.19 -2.01
N ALA A 180 17.94 -8.40 -1.55
CA ALA A 180 19.14 -9.15 -1.94
C ALA A 180 19.11 -9.63 -3.41
N ARG A 181 17.94 -10.04 -3.94
CA ARG A 181 17.69 -10.22 -5.40
C ARG A 181 17.75 -8.91 -6.19
N SER A 182 17.65 -7.76 -5.55
CA SER A 182 17.78 -6.45 -6.21
C SER A 182 19.24 -5.99 -6.43
N ASN A 183 20.23 -6.72 -5.90
CA ASN A 183 21.66 -6.43 -6.13
C ASN A 183 22.35 -7.39 -7.13
N SER A 184 21.71 -8.49 -7.51
CA SER A 184 22.13 -9.33 -8.65
C SER A 184 20.97 -9.38 -9.65
N GLY A 185 21.20 -8.95 -10.89
CA GLY A 185 20.11 -8.74 -11.86
C GLY A 185 19.12 -9.92 -11.89
N MET A 186 17.82 -9.63 -11.76
CA MET A 186 16.74 -10.63 -11.83
C MET A 186 17.01 -11.61 -12.98
N LYS A 187 17.09 -12.91 -12.68
CA LYS A 187 17.20 -13.95 -13.69
C LYS A 187 15.80 -14.52 -13.93
N ILE A 188 15.23 -14.20 -15.08
CA ILE A 188 13.94 -14.73 -15.49
C ILE A 188 14.18 -16.06 -16.20
N ASN A 189 13.42 -17.09 -15.83
CA ASN A 189 13.40 -18.36 -16.53
C ASN A 189 12.70 -18.16 -17.89
N GLU A 190 13.50 -18.03 -18.94
CA GLU A 190 13.05 -17.72 -20.30
C GLU A 190 12.13 -18.81 -20.85
N GLU A 191 12.36 -20.08 -20.51
CA GLU A 191 11.54 -21.20 -20.96
C GLU A 191 10.13 -21.14 -20.37
N ARG A 192 10.02 -20.90 -19.06
CA ARG A 192 8.72 -20.74 -18.38
C ARG A 192 7.98 -19.51 -18.85
N LEU A 193 8.68 -18.41 -19.08
CA LEU A 193 8.07 -17.19 -19.63
C LEU A 193 7.56 -17.42 -21.05
N LYS A 194 8.35 -18.10 -21.89
CA LYS A 194 7.95 -18.46 -23.25
C LYS A 194 6.76 -19.41 -23.24
N PHE A 195 6.75 -20.39 -22.34
CA PHE A 195 5.65 -21.32 -22.17
C PHE A 195 4.36 -20.58 -21.76
N PHE A 196 4.44 -19.67 -20.80
CA PHE A 196 3.30 -18.83 -20.40
C PHE A 196 2.70 -18.06 -21.59
N PHE A 197 3.52 -17.31 -22.33
CA PHE A 197 3.03 -16.50 -23.47
C PHE A 197 2.65 -17.30 -24.71
N TYR A 198 3.00 -18.59 -24.75
CA TYR A 198 2.54 -19.53 -25.77
C TYR A 198 1.19 -20.16 -25.40
N THR A 199 0.98 -20.46 -24.11
CA THR A 199 -0.21 -21.16 -23.62
C THR A 199 -1.39 -20.22 -23.37
N VAL A 200 -1.13 -19.04 -22.81
CA VAL A 200 -2.19 -18.07 -22.48
C VAL A 200 -2.54 -17.24 -23.71
N ASP A 201 -3.78 -17.38 -24.20
CA ASP A 201 -4.28 -16.63 -25.36
C ASP A 201 -4.75 -15.22 -24.97
N PHE A 202 -4.06 -14.20 -25.50
CA PHE A 202 -4.37 -12.79 -25.26
C PHE A 202 -5.43 -12.23 -26.24
N THR A 203 -5.88 -13.00 -27.23
CA THR A 203 -6.85 -12.56 -28.24
C THR A 203 -8.13 -11.98 -27.64
N PRO A 204 -8.78 -12.59 -26.63
CA PRO A 204 -10.00 -12.05 -26.03
C PRO A 204 -9.79 -10.65 -25.44
N ALA A 205 -8.64 -10.39 -24.81
CA ALA A 205 -8.31 -9.08 -24.27
C ALA A 205 -7.99 -8.06 -25.38
N VAL A 206 -7.39 -8.49 -26.48
CA VAL A 206 -7.11 -7.64 -27.64
C VAL A 206 -8.40 -7.14 -28.29
N GLU A 207 -9.42 -7.99 -28.39
CA GLU A 207 -10.73 -7.66 -29.00
C GLU A 207 -11.50 -6.58 -28.21
N LEU A 208 -11.32 -6.51 -26.88
CA LEU A 208 -11.91 -5.47 -26.04
C LEU A 208 -11.30 -4.08 -26.27
N ILE A 209 -10.14 -4.02 -26.91
CA ILE A 209 -9.49 -2.76 -27.24
C ILE A 209 -10.05 -2.31 -28.58
N THR A 210 -10.91 -1.27 -28.55
CA THR A 210 -11.53 -0.64 -29.74
C THR A 210 -10.61 -0.66 -30.96
N PRO A 211 -11.12 -1.04 -32.16
CA PRO A 211 -10.32 -1.05 -33.37
C PRO A 211 -9.64 0.31 -33.55
N PRO A 212 -8.41 0.33 -34.08
CA PRO A 212 -7.64 1.55 -34.18
C PRO A 212 -8.45 2.60 -34.95
N SER A 213 -8.73 3.74 -34.32
CA SER A 213 -9.20 4.88 -35.09
C SER A 213 -8.10 5.20 -36.10
N ASN A 214 -8.40 5.06 -37.39
CA ASN A 214 -7.47 5.32 -38.50
C ASN A 214 -7.06 6.80 -38.62
N ARG A 215 -7.30 7.61 -37.58
CA ARG A 215 -6.96 9.03 -37.53
C ARG A 215 -5.71 9.23 -36.68
N GLY A 216 -4.56 9.04 -37.32
CA GLY A 216 -3.27 9.56 -36.87
C GLY A 216 -2.24 8.52 -36.46
N ARG A 217 -1.05 8.62 -37.08
CA ARG A 217 0.21 7.86 -36.90
C ARG A 217 0.05 6.34 -36.69
N LYS A 218 0.57 5.57 -37.66
CA LYS A 218 0.76 4.11 -37.57
C LYS A 218 1.34 3.75 -36.18
N ARG A 219 0.61 2.94 -35.41
CA ARG A 219 1.08 2.48 -34.09
C ARG A 219 2.31 1.60 -34.32
N THR A 220 3.38 1.89 -33.60
CA THR A 220 4.63 1.11 -33.65
C THR A 220 4.48 -0.27 -33.02
N TYR A 221 3.58 -0.41 -32.04
CA TYR A 221 3.35 -1.64 -31.28
C TYR A 221 1.88 -2.05 -31.39
N SER A 222 1.64 -3.35 -31.55
CA SER A 222 0.33 -3.98 -31.53
C SER A 222 -0.28 -3.99 -30.13
N ASN A 223 -1.59 -4.18 -30.07
CA ASN A 223 -2.30 -4.27 -28.80
C ASN A 223 -1.84 -5.47 -27.97
N GLU A 224 -1.61 -6.61 -28.63
CA GLU A 224 -1.13 -7.83 -28.00
C GLU A 224 0.26 -7.64 -27.37
N GLN A 225 1.22 -7.03 -28.08
CA GLN A 225 2.56 -6.74 -27.53
C GLN A 225 2.49 -5.89 -26.26
N ILE A 226 1.61 -4.89 -26.22
CA ILE A 226 1.46 -4.05 -25.02
C ILE A 226 0.79 -4.82 -23.88
N LEU A 227 -0.21 -5.65 -24.17
CA LEU A 227 -0.85 -6.48 -23.15
C LEU A 227 0.11 -7.53 -22.58
N LYS A 228 0.89 -8.21 -23.43
CA LYS A 228 1.96 -9.13 -23.02
C LYS A 228 2.99 -8.42 -22.14
N PHE A 229 3.37 -7.20 -22.49
CA PHE A 229 4.24 -6.38 -21.64
C PHE A 229 3.63 -6.06 -20.27
N ILE A 230 2.34 -5.73 -20.22
CA ILE A 230 1.67 -5.43 -18.95
C ILE A 230 1.58 -6.70 -18.08
N ALA A 231 1.23 -7.83 -18.67
CA ALA A 231 1.24 -9.12 -17.98
C ALA A 231 2.63 -9.44 -17.44
N PHE A 232 3.67 -9.30 -18.27
CA PHE A 232 5.07 -9.44 -17.86
C PHE A 232 5.44 -8.50 -16.70
N GLU A 233 5.10 -7.21 -16.79
CA GLU A 233 5.36 -6.21 -15.74
C GLU A 233 4.78 -6.66 -14.39
N LYS A 234 3.56 -7.21 -14.40
CA LYS A 234 2.82 -7.60 -13.18
C LYS A 234 3.23 -8.97 -12.65
N LEU A 235 3.28 -9.98 -13.51
CA LEU A 235 3.58 -11.36 -13.11
C LEU A 235 5.03 -11.53 -12.65
N CYS A 236 5.95 -10.72 -13.17
CA CYS A 236 7.34 -10.72 -12.72
C CYS A 236 7.59 -9.77 -11.54
N GLY A 237 6.56 -9.16 -10.94
CA GLY A 237 6.68 -8.38 -9.71
C GLY A 237 7.54 -7.11 -9.81
N PHE A 238 7.64 -6.49 -10.99
CA PHE A 238 8.43 -5.26 -11.14
C PHE A 238 7.79 -4.09 -10.36
N LEU A 239 8.58 -3.39 -9.54
CA LEU A 239 8.09 -2.24 -8.75
C LEU A 239 7.72 -1.04 -9.62
N SER A 240 8.24 -0.97 -10.84
CA SER A 240 7.88 0.07 -11.79
C SER A 240 8.00 -0.38 -13.24
N ARG A 241 7.18 0.23 -14.10
CA ARG A 241 7.26 0.07 -15.56
C ARG A 241 8.65 0.37 -16.12
N SER A 242 9.33 1.38 -15.57
CA SER A 242 10.68 1.74 -16.00
C SER A 242 11.69 0.64 -15.71
N GLN A 243 11.56 -0.06 -14.58
CA GLN A 243 12.40 -1.22 -14.27
C GLN A 243 12.14 -2.38 -15.23
N ALA A 244 10.87 -2.71 -15.51
CA ALA A 244 10.52 -3.75 -16.47
C ALA A 244 11.09 -3.44 -17.87
N LEU A 245 10.92 -2.22 -18.37
CA LEU A 245 11.47 -1.80 -19.67
C LEU A 245 13.00 -1.81 -19.69
N ASN A 246 13.66 -1.41 -18.61
CA ASN A 246 15.12 -1.48 -18.50
C ASN A 246 15.61 -2.93 -18.43
N HIS A 247 14.84 -3.83 -17.82
CA HIS A 247 15.13 -5.25 -17.82
C HIS A 247 15.06 -5.81 -19.25
N LEU A 248 13.98 -5.55 -19.99
CA LEU A 248 13.86 -5.99 -21.39
C LEU A 248 15.02 -5.46 -22.26
N LYS A 249 15.50 -4.23 -22.02
CA LYS A 249 16.66 -3.67 -22.76
C LYS A 249 17.95 -4.42 -22.49
N LYS A 250 18.12 -4.94 -21.29
CA LYS A 250 19.30 -5.73 -20.89
C LYS A 250 19.19 -7.20 -21.29
N HIS A 251 17.97 -7.69 -21.55
CA HIS A 251 17.67 -9.09 -21.86
C HIS A 251 16.85 -9.20 -23.17
N PRO A 252 17.50 -9.12 -24.36
CA PRO A 252 16.82 -9.13 -25.65
C PRO A 252 15.99 -10.38 -25.94
N VAL A 253 16.39 -11.54 -25.39
CA VAL A 253 15.64 -12.79 -25.53
C VAL A 253 14.28 -12.67 -24.84
N VAL A 254 14.26 -12.18 -23.60
CA VAL A 254 13.03 -11.87 -22.85
C VAL A 254 12.19 -10.82 -23.60
N ALA A 255 12.81 -9.79 -24.17
CA ALA A 255 12.10 -8.80 -24.99
C ALA A 255 11.40 -9.45 -26.19
N THR A 256 12.07 -10.39 -26.87
CA THR A 256 11.51 -11.13 -28.00
C THR A 256 10.34 -12.02 -27.56
N ILE A 257 10.44 -12.70 -26.41
CA ILE A 257 9.36 -13.51 -25.84
C ILE A 257 8.11 -12.66 -25.55
N VAL A 258 8.29 -11.46 -25.00
CA VAL A 258 7.20 -10.50 -24.75
C VAL A 258 6.64 -9.90 -26.05
N GLY A 259 7.35 -10.08 -27.17
CA GLY A 259 6.93 -9.66 -28.51
C GLY A 259 7.63 -8.42 -29.04
N PHE A 260 8.67 -7.89 -28.39
CA PHE A 260 9.44 -6.73 -28.83
C PHE A 260 10.74 -7.12 -29.54
N SER A 261 10.67 -7.44 -30.83
CA SER A 261 11.85 -7.74 -31.67
C SER A 261 12.53 -6.48 -32.22
N ASP A 262 11.74 -5.47 -32.63
CA ASP A 262 12.24 -4.30 -33.38
C ASP A 262 12.44 -3.04 -32.52
N GLY A 263 12.53 -3.23 -31.20
CA GLY A 263 12.72 -2.16 -30.23
C GLY A 263 11.72 -2.20 -29.09
N ILE A 264 12.13 -1.62 -27.95
CA ILE A 264 11.36 -1.62 -26.71
C ILE A 264 10.71 -0.24 -26.53
N PRO A 265 9.40 -0.17 -26.21
CA PRO A 265 8.73 1.10 -26.04
C PRO A 265 9.33 1.91 -24.88
N SER A 266 9.29 3.24 -24.98
CA SER A 266 9.57 4.09 -23.83
C SER A 266 8.42 4.03 -22.82
N ALA A 267 8.71 4.32 -21.55
CA ALA A 267 7.67 4.42 -20.52
C ALA A 267 6.56 5.43 -20.91
N SER A 268 6.93 6.53 -21.58
CA SER A 268 5.98 7.52 -22.10
C SER A 268 5.10 6.97 -23.23
N THR A 269 5.64 6.10 -24.08
CA THR A 269 4.88 5.43 -25.16
C THR A 269 3.82 4.52 -24.56
N VAL A 270 4.20 3.66 -23.60
CA VAL A 270 3.25 2.79 -22.91
C VAL A 270 2.20 3.61 -22.15
N HIS A 271 2.60 4.68 -21.45
CA HIS A 271 1.67 5.56 -20.73
C HIS A 271 0.63 6.21 -21.65
N ASN A 272 1.06 6.74 -22.80
CA ASN A 272 0.15 7.33 -23.77
C ASN A 272 -0.77 6.30 -24.42
N TYR A 273 -0.30 5.06 -24.56
CA TYR A 273 -1.11 3.94 -25.03
C TYR A 273 -2.20 3.60 -24.02
N LEU A 274 -1.85 3.44 -22.74
CA LEU A 274 -2.79 3.15 -21.65
C LEU A 274 -3.90 4.20 -21.50
N LYS A 275 -3.60 5.49 -21.74
CA LYS A 275 -4.62 6.57 -21.72
C LYS A 275 -5.70 6.41 -22.78
N ARG A 276 -5.43 5.67 -23.86
CA ARG A 276 -6.31 5.50 -25.01
C ARG A 276 -7.01 4.14 -25.01
N MET A 277 -6.69 3.29 -24.04
CA MET A 277 -7.34 2.01 -23.85
C MET A 277 -8.44 2.13 -22.81
N PRO A 278 -9.42 1.20 -22.86
CA PRO A 278 -10.24 0.91 -21.71
C PRO A 278 -9.38 0.57 -20.46
N PRO A 279 -9.91 0.74 -19.24
CA PRO A 279 -9.16 0.46 -18.02
C PRO A 279 -8.57 -0.96 -18.01
N ILE A 280 -7.29 -1.08 -17.64
CA ILE A 280 -6.59 -2.38 -17.63
C ILE A 280 -7.33 -3.47 -16.83
N PRO A 281 -7.90 -3.22 -15.64
CA PRO A 281 -8.66 -4.25 -14.93
C PRO A 281 -9.86 -4.79 -15.73
N TRP A 282 -10.47 -3.95 -16.57
CA TRP A 282 -11.58 -4.37 -17.42
C TRP A 282 -11.09 -5.23 -18.59
N VAL A 283 -10.00 -4.81 -19.24
CA VAL A 283 -9.39 -5.56 -20.36
C VAL A 283 -8.81 -6.90 -19.91
N MET A 284 -8.16 -6.94 -18.74
CA MET A 284 -7.52 -8.15 -18.21
C MET A 284 -8.52 -9.09 -17.52
N ARG A 285 -9.79 -8.69 -17.33
CA ARG A 285 -10.78 -9.54 -16.67
C ARG A 285 -11.01 -10.85 -17.42
N VAL A 286 -11.04 -10.79 -18.74
CA VAL A 286 -11.20 -11.97 -19.61
C VAL A 286 -9.96 -12.87 -19.64
N MET A 287 -8.86 -12.41 -19.04
CA MET A 287 -7.60 -13.14 -18.93
C MET A 287 -7.43 -13.80 -17.56
N LEU A 288 -8.28 -13.50 -16.57
CA LEU A 288 -8.10 -14.01 -15.22
C LEU A 288 -8.20 -15.54 -15.19
N ASP A 289 -9.29 -16.11 -15.70
CA ASP A 289 -9.50 -17.56 -15.65
C ASP A 289 -8.40 -18.33 -16.42
N PRO A 290 -8.02 -17.95 -17.66
CA PRO A 290 -6.92 -18.63 -18.37
C PRO A 290 -5.55 -18.49 -17.69
N ILE A 291 -5.27 -17.35 -17.04
CA ILE A 291 -4.01 -17.16 -16.30
C ILE A 291 -4.01 -18.01 -15.03
N THR A 292 -5.12 -18.04 -14.30
CA THR A 292 -5.28 -18.86 -13.10
C THR A 292 -5.16 -20.34 -13.43
N GLU A 293 -5.88 -20.82 -14.44
CA GLU A 293 -5.81 -22.21 -14.92
C GLU A 293 -4.38 -22.59 -15.36
N PHE A 294 -3.67 -21.66 -16.01
CA PHE A 294 -2.27 -21.88 -16.35
C PHE A 294 -1.43 -22.16 -15.10
N PHE A 295 -1.57 -21.38 -14.03
CA PHE A 295 -0.76 -21.56 -12.82
C PHE A 295 -1.18 -22.79 -12.00
N GLU A 296 -2.48 -23.00 -11.82
CA GLU A 296 -3.03 -24.16 -11.08
C GLU A 296 -2.67 -25.50 -11.73
N SER A 297 -2.48 -25.53 -13.05
CA SER A 297 -2.04 -26.73 -13.78
C SER A 297 -0.55 -27.03 -13.67
N GLN A 298 0.27 -26.16 -13.05
CA GLN A 298 1.71 -26.40 -12.95
C GLN A 298 2.06 -27.20 -11.69
N PRO A 299 2.83 -28.30 -11.81
CA PRO A 299 3.17 -29.18 -10.69
C PRO A 299 4.08 -28.54 -9.62
N ASN A 300 4.66 -27.37 -9.90
CA ASN A 300 5.60 -26.66 -9.03
C ASN A 300 5.12 -25.23 -8.72
N TYR A 301 3.83 -24.95 -8.89
CA TYR A 301 3.26 -23.67 -8.53
C TYR A 301 3.00 -23.63 -7.01
N ASP A 302 3.46 -22.56 -6.39
CA ASP A 302 3.31 -22.29 -4.97
C ASP A 302 2.40 -21.07 -4.84
N ASP A 303 1.17 -21.28 -4.34
CA ASP A 303 0.19 -20.22 -4.11
C ASP A 303 0.71 -19.15 -3.13
N HIS A 304 1.67 -19.51 -2.27
CA HIS A 304 2.27 -18.59 -1.31
C HIS A 304 3.45 -17.79 -1.88
N ASP A 305 4.09 -18.23 -2.98
CA ASP A 305 5.13 -17.48 -3.71
C ASP A 305 4.99 -17.67 -5.24
N PRO A 306 3.97 -17.04 -5.87
CA PRO A 306 3.71 -17.16 -7.31
C PRO A 306 4.83 -16.56 -8.17
N LEU A 307 5.62 -15.62 -7.61
CA LEU A 307 6.76 -15.03 -8.32
C LEU A 307 7.84 -16.09 -8.58
N SER A 308 8.06 -17.00 -7.62
CA SER A 308 9.06 -18.06 -7.75
C SER A 308 8.94 -18.87 -9.05
N PHE A 309 7.74 -18.95 -9.62
CA PHE A 309 7.50 -19.64 -10.87
C PHE A 309 8.40 -19.13 -12.00
N PHE A 310 8.55 -17.81 -12.17
CA PHE A 310 9.38 -17.23 -13.24
C PHE A 310 10.84 -17.02 -12.84
N PHE A 311 11.20 -17.16 -11.56
CA PHE A 311 12.53 -16.81 -11.05
C PHE A 311 13.37 -18.00 -10.57
N ARG A 312 12.81 -19.20 -10.44
CA ARG A 312 13.60 -20.40 -10.13
C ARG A 312 14.35 -20.86 -11.38
N SER A 313 15.65 -20.56 -11.41
CA SER A 313 16.64 -21.30 -12.16
C SER A 313 16.92 -22.59 -11.40
N PHE A 314 16.54 -23.74 -11.94
CA PHE A 314 17.21 -24.99 -11.58
C PHE A 314 18.51 -25.08 -12.36
#